data_AF-A0AAW1MN40-F1
#
_entry.id   AF-A0AAW1MN40-F1
#
_cell.length_a   1.000
_cell.length_b   1.000
_cell.length_c   1.000
_cell.angle_alpha   90.00
_cell.angle_beta   90.00
_cell.angle_gamma   90.00
#
_symmetry.space_group_name_H-M   'P 1'
#
loop_
_entity.id
_entity.type
_entity.pdbx_description
1 polymer ?
#
loop_
_entity_poly.entity_id
_entity_poly.type
_entity_poly.pdbx_seq_one_letter_code
_entity_poly.pdbx_strand_id
1 'polypeptide(L)'
;MRVISNPNMSVNLLIKSFKLHQKHFICSTNYVQPNTTKKKQEKLTNTHTHKKSVENQVIFYKNVVLIITSWLLIFTITTCLGANNIDDYNNNSNNNKEGVIVTIRGATSIAKTDDNFICATLDWWPSTKCDYGHCPWSNSSILHLDLDNKILHKVLKAFNNIRLRIGGSLQDQVFYNVGTTEGQCRDFSKSSEGLFGFDNGCLRMERWDKLAKLFNETGAKITFGLNALVGRVKIKGDDLFVGDWNSQNAQDFIQYNLLKGYNIDSYELGNELCGSGVSARVEAKQYAKDMITLKQVMKGLYPDPKTRPKVLGPGGFYDEEWFNTFLQESGPYVVDGLTHHIYNLGAGVDKELINRVQDPYYLSQIAQTYKDVAKAVDRFGPWSQAWVGESGGAYNSGGKDVSDTFADGFWYLDQLGMTSTFNHKVFCRQALIGGNYALLNTTTFIPNPDYYGALLWDRLMGNNVLATTHNGSPYLRAYSHCSKTQIQV
;
A
#
# COMPACT_ATOMS: atom_id res chain seq x y z
N MET A 1 -27.19 -12.84 34.76
CA MET A 1 -27.17 -11.36 34.93
C MET A 1 -25.90 -11.02 35.71
N ARG A 2 -25.28 -9.86 35.42
CA ARG A 2 -23.87 -9.45 35.64
C ARG A 2 -22.82 -10.05 34.68
N VAL A 3 -22.68 -9.32 33.57
CA VAL A 3 -21.48 -9.18 32.75
C VAL A 3 -20.38 -8.52 33.60
N ILE A 4 -19.21 -9.14 33.69
CA ILE A 4 -17.97 -8.45 34.06
C ILE A 4 -17.09 -8.50 32.81
N SER A 5 -17.14 -7.43 32.03
CA SER A 5 -16.23 -7.17 30.93
C SER A 5 -14.90 -6.69 31.49
N ASN A 6 -13.80 -7.37 31.19
CA ASN A 6 -12.47 -6.81 31.38
C ASN A 6 -11.64 -7.00 30.10
N PRO A 7 -11.62 -6.02 29.17
CA PRO A 7 -10.82 -6.11 27.96
C PRO A 7 -9.75 -5.00 27.97
N ASN A 8 -8.66 -5.19 28.71
CA ASN A 8 -7.44 -4.40 28.54
C ASN A 8 -6.25 -5.31 28.86
N MET A 9 -5.40 -5.56 27.86
CA MET A 9 -4.17 -6.32 28.02
C MET A 9 -3.00 -5.38 27.71
N SER A 10 -2.21 -5.05 28.71
CA SER A 10 -1.00 -4.23 28.57
C SER A 10 0.18 -5.15 28.28
N VAL A 11 0.95 -4.86 27.24
CA VAL A 11 2.20 -5.57 26.94
C VAL A 11 3.37 -4.65 27.31
N ASN A 12 4.14 -5.02 28.33
CA ASN A 12 5.36 -4.30 28.70
C ASN A 12 6.51 -4.68 27.76
N LEU A 13 6.84 -3.80 26.82
CA LEU A 13 8.02 -3.95 25.94
C LEU A 13 9.18 -3.14 26.51
N LEU A 14 10.16 -3.83 27.09
CA LEU A 14 11.37 -3.21 27.63
C LEU A 14 12.39 -3.02 26.48
N ILE A 15 12.34 -1.86 25.81
CA ILE A 15 13.30 -1.53 24.73
C ILE A 15 14.64 -1.17 25.38
N LYS A 16 15.58 -2.14 25.43
CA LYS A 16 16.98 -1.88 25.76
C LYS A 16 17.71 -1.41 24.49
N SER A 17 18.51 -0.35 24.60
CA SER A 17 19.58 -0.04 23.63
C SER A 17 20.42 -1.30 23.41
N PHE A 18 20.43 -1.83 22.19
CA PHE A 18 21.19 -3.02 21.81
C PHE A 18 22.24 -2.66 20.75
N LYS A 19 23.51 -2.75 21.13
CA LYS A 19 24.60 -3.01 20.17
C LYS A 19 24.37 -4.39 19.56
N LEU A 20 24.49 -4.51 18.24
CA LEU A 20 24.35 -5.75 17.49
C LEU A 20 25.29 -6.83 18.04
N HIS A 21 24.74 -7.84 18.70
CA HIS A 21 25.34 -9.17 18.81
C HIS A 21 24.24 -10.18 18.51
N GLN A 22 24.40 -10.92 17.40
CA GLN A 22 23.61 -12.11 17.12
C GLN A 22 23.76 -13.09 18.29
N LYS A 23 22.73 -13.22 19.11
CA LYS A 23 22.52 -14.40 19.95
C LYS A 23 21.15 -14.97 19.65
N HIS A 24 21.14 -16.25 19.31
CA HIS A 24 19.92 -17.04 19.20
C HIS A 24 19.16 -16.97 20.54
N PHE A 25 17.91 -16.53 20.51
CA PHE A 25 17.02 -16.66 21.67
C PHE A 25 16.49 -18.10 21.68
N ILE A 26 17.12 -18.96 22.48
CA ILE A 26 16.54 -20.21 22.93
C ILE A 26 15.66 -19.85 24.14
N CYS A 27 14.35 -19.96 24.00
CA CYS A 27 13.45 -19.97 25.16
C CYS A 27 13.64 -21.30 25.89
N SER A 28 14.34 -21.28 27.03
CA SER A 28 14.42 -22.41 27.95
C SER A 28 13.08 -22.57 28.67
N THR A 29 12.38 -23.68 28.41
CA THR A 29 11.29 -24.14 29.27
C THR A 29 11.89 -24.83 30.50
N ASN A 30 11.89 -24.14 31.64
CA ASN A 30 12.15 -24.80 32.91
C ASN A 30 10.95 -25.68 33.26
N TYR A 31 11.08 -26.98 32.97
CA TYR A 31 10.18 -28.01 33.45
C TYR A 31 10.46 -28.22 34.95
N VAL A 32 9.59 -27.73 35.83
CA VAL A 32 9.56 -28.15 37.23
C VAL A 32 8.59 -29.34 37.31
N GLN A 33 9.12 -30.55 37.45
CA GLN A 33 8.31 -31.74 37.71
C GLN A 33 7.69 -31.66 39.11
N PRO A 34 6.40 -31.97 39.29
CA PRO A 34 5.86 -32.28 40.60
C PRO A 34 6.37 -33.68 41.03
N ASN A 35 7.06 -33.72 42.16
CA ASN A 35 7.34 -34.96 42.89
C ASN A 35 6.02 -35.70 43.18
N THR A 36 5.87 -36.92 42.65
CA THR A 36 4.91 -37.89 43.19
C THR A 36 5.62 -39.21 43.48
N THR A 37 5.70 -39.47 44.78
CA THR A 37 6.18 -40.70 45.40
C THR A 37 5.24 -41.85 45.04
N LYS A 38 5.73 -42.90 44.38
CA LYS A 38 5.03 -44.19 44.27
C LYS A 38 5.20 -45.00 45.56
N LYS A 39 4.09 -45.47 46.15
CA LYS A 39 4.02 -46.83 46.72
C LYS A 39 2.58 -47.35 46.91
N LYS A 40 2.39 -48.55 46.34
CA LYS A 40 1.49 -49.67 46.68
C LYS A 40 0.00 -49.71 46.26
N GLN A 41 -0.26 -50.83 45.57
CA GLN A 41 -1.49 -51.57 45.25
C GLN A 41 -2.59 -51.53 46.32
N GLU A 42 -3.87 -51.47 45.90
CA GLU A 42 -4.79 -52.63 45.93
C GLU A 42 -6.16 -52.36 45.26
N LYS A 43 -6.69 -53.47 44.73
CA LYS A 43 -8.00 -53.90 44.21
C LYS A 43 -9.33 -53.14 44.52
N LEU A 44 -10.19 -53.23 43.48
CA LEU A 44 -11.64 -53.57 43.46
C LEU A 44 -12.75 -52.49 43.57
N THR A 45 -13.69 -52.64 42.61
CA THR A 45 -15.14 -52.34 42.56
C THR A 45 -15.69 -51.01 42.03
N ASN A 46 -16.69 -51.19 41.15
CA ASN A 46 -17.58 -50.23 40.47
C ASN A 46 -18.28 -49.25 41.42
N THR A 47 -18.51 -48.01 40.95
CA THR A 47 -19.84 -47.37 40.93
C THR A 47 -19.85 -46.09 40.06
N HIS A 48 -20.96 -45.89 39.35
CA HIS A 48 -21.32 -44.67 38.61
C HIS A 48 -21.37 -43.41 39.50
N THR A 49 -21.01 -42.24 38.94
CA THR A 49 -21.75 -40.97 39.09
C THR A 49 -21.25 -39.87 38.14
N HIS A 50 -22.12 -38.88 37.93
CA HIS A 50 -22.26 -37.97 36.80
C HIS A 50 -21.33 -36.73 36.71
N LYS A 51 -21.29 -36.20 35.47
CA LYS A 51 -21.43 -34.78 35.03
C LYS A 51 -20.17 -33.92 34.75
N LYS A 52 -20.08 -33.59 33.45
CA LYS A 52 -19.73 -32.30 32.82
C LYS A 52 -18.38 -31.65 33.16
N SER A 53 -17.45 -31.68 32.20
CA SER A 53 -16.50 -30.60 32.00
C SER A 53 -16.53 -30.14 30.53
N VAL A 54 -16.79 -28.85 30.37
CA VAL A 54 -16.75 -28.08 29.12
C VAL A 54 -15.29 -27.96 28.69
N GLU A 55 -14.96 -28.38 27.46
CA GLU A 55 -13.65 -28.09 26.86
C GLU A 55 -13.61 -26.60 26.46
N ASN A 56 -12.81 -25.81 27.18
CA ASN A 56 -12.44 -24.47 26.77
C ASN A 56 -11.36 -24.56 25.69
N GLN A 57 -11.68 -24.20 24.45
CA GLN A 57 -10.68 -23.91 23.42
C GLN A 57 -9.91 -22.64 23.81
N VAL A 58 -8.59 -22.76 23.99
CA VAL A 58 -7.67 -21.62 24.13
C VAL A 58 -7.33 -21.12 22.72
N ILE A 59 -7.82 -19.93 22.35
CA ILE A 59 -7.48 -19.28 21.08
C ILE A 59 -6.20 -18.46 21.28
N PHE A 60 -5.15 -18.76 20.52
CA PHE A 60 -3.90 -18.00 20.51
C PHE A 60 -3.97 -16.90 19.44
N TYR A 61 -3.75 -15.64 19.84
CA TYR A 61 -3.57 -14.53 18.90
C TYR A 61 -2.07 -14.19 18.80
N LYS A 62 -1.47 -14.36 17.61
CA LYS A 62 -0.14 -13.81 17.29
C LYS A 62 -0.35 -12.42 16.71
N ASN A 63 0.20 -11.40 17.36
CA ASN A 63 0.15 -10.02 16.90
C ASN A 63 1.55 -9.58 16.44
N VAL A 64 1.61 -8.67 15.48
CA VAL A 64 2.87 -8.01 15.08
C VAL A 64 2.77 -6.55 15.44
N VAL A 65 3.82 -6.02 16.06
CA VAL A 65 3.97 -4.61 16.40
C VAL A 65 5.14 -4.07 15.61
N LEU A 66 4.84 -3.09 14.76
CA LEU A 66 5.83 -2.22 14.16
C LEU A 66 6.11 -1.08 15.13
N ILE A 67 7.37 -0.95 15.54
CA ILE A 67 7.86 0.14 16.36
C ILE A 67 8.86 0.95 15.54
N ILE A 68 8.54 2.21 15.33
CA ILE A 68 9.39 3.19 14.66
C ILE A 68 9.91 4.13 15.75
N THR A 69 11.23 4.30 15.85
CA THR A 69 11.88 5.29 16.73
C THR A 69 12.72 6.23 15.88
N SER A 70 13.17 7.34 16.43
CA SER A 70 14.10 8.27 15.75
C SER A 70 15.43 7.66 15.29
N TRP A 71 15.80 6.45 15.72
CA TRP A 71 17.09 5.81 15.38
C TRP A 71 16.99 4.35 14.92
N LEU A 72 15.84 3.69 15.08
CA LEU A 72 15.64 2.25 14.86
C LEU A 72 14.23 1.95 14.33
N LEU A 73 14.17 1.01 13.39
CA LEU A 73 12.94 0.34 12.95
C LEU A 73 12.93 -1.08 13.51
N ILE A 74 11.90 -1.44 14.29
CA ILE A 74 11.80 -2.74 14.94
C ILE A 74 10.44 -3.37 14.63
N PHE A 75 10.45 -4.53 13.99
CA PHE A 75 9.29 -5.41 13.92
C PHE A 75 9.39 -6.45 15.04
N THR A 76 8.38 -6.52 15.90
CA THR A 76 8.31 -7.52 16.97
C THR A 76 7.05 -8.38 16.82
N ILE A 77 7.21 -9.70 16.92
CA ILE A 77 6.09 -10.64 17.01
C ILE A 77 5.80 -10.84 18.49
N THR A 78 4.58 -10.51 18.92
CA THR A 78 4.12 -10.76 20.29
C THR A 78 3.04 -11.84 20.28
N THR A 79 3.23 -12.88 21.08
CA THR A 79 2.20 -13.88 21.36
C THR A 79 1.41 -13.42 22.58
N CYS A 80 0.14 -13.06 22.42
CA CYS A 80 -0.72 -12.75 23.56
C CYS A 80 -1.23 -14.07 24.17
N LEU A 81 -0.71 -14.44 25.34
CA LEU A 81 -1.32 -15.45 26.21
C LEU A 81 -2.30 -14.72 27.14
N GLY A 82 -3.58 -15.11 27.13
CA GLY A 82 -4.51 -14.67 28.16
C GLY A 82 -4.10 -15.27 29.51
N ALA A 83 -3.51 -14.47 30.39
CA ALA A 83 -3.17 -14.87 31.74
C ALA A 83 -3.79 -13.89 32.75
N ASN A 84 -4.59 -14.44 33.66
CA ASN A 84 -5.13 -13.75 34.83
C ASN A 84 -4.00 -13.27 35.74
N ASN A 85 -4.16 -12.07 36.31
CA ASN A 85 -3.42 -11.46 37.41
C ASN A 85 -1.90 -11.64 37.41
N ILE A 86 -1.17 -10.58 37.05
CA ILE A 86 0.24 -10.44 37.39
C ILE A 86 0.31 -9.69 38.71
N ASP A 87 0.67 -10.43 39.76
CA ASP A 87 0.99 -9.90 41.08
C ASP A 87 2.22 -8.98 41.05
N ASP A 88 2.21 -8.01 41.96
CA ASP A 88 3.22 -7.01 42.27
C ASP A 88 4.68 -7.49 42.12
N TYR A 89 5.45 -6.79 41.29
CA TYR A 89 6.91 -6.85 41.33
C TYR A 89 7.46 -5.55 41.92
N ASN A 90 7.67 -5.54 43.23
CA ASN A 90 8.26 -4.42 43.95
C ASN A 90 9.80 -4.54 44.00
N ASN A 91 10.44 -3.55 43.38
CA ASN A 91 11.73 -2.89 43.67
C ASN A 91 12.99 -3.69 44.04
N ASN A 92 14.03 -3.57 43.20
CA ASN A 92 15.26 -2.83 43.55
C ASN A 92 16.29 -2.82 42.41
N SER A 93 16.34 -1.75 41.62
CA SER A 93 17.59 -1.23 41.03
C SER A 93 17.38 0.20 40.53
N ASN A 94 18.10 1.16 41.13
CA ASN A 94 18.25 2.52 40.64
C ASN A 94 18.99 2.53 39.29
N ASN A 95 18.25 2.28 38.22
CA ASN A 95 18.58 2.71 36.88
C ASN A 95 17.31 3.38 36.34
N ASN A 96 17.33 4.72 36.18
CA ASN A 96 16.30 5.46 35.46
C ASN A 96 16.26 4.98 34.00
N LYS A 97 15.61 3.85 33.76
CA LYS A 97 15.19 3.41 32.44
C LYS A 97 13.70 3.66 32.39
N GLU A 98 13.32 4.79 31.80
CA GLU A 98 11.94 5.06 31.42
C GLU A 98 11.50 3.94 30.46
N GLY A 99 10.74 2.98 30.97
CA GLY A 99 10.08 1.98 30.14
C GLY A 99 8.89 2.62 29.42
N VAL A 100 8.75 2.37 28.13
CA VAL A 100 7.55 2.74 27.38
C VAL A 100 6.56 1.58 27.42
N ILE A 101 5.32 1.86 27.82
CA ILE A 101 4.22 0.91 27.80
C ILE A 101 3.47 1.08 26.48
N VAL A 102 3.39 0.00 25.69
CA VAL A 102 2.58 -0.07 24.47
C VAL A 102 1.33 -0.90 24.77
N THR A 103 0.16 -0.29 24.62
CA THR A 103 -1.14 -0.93 24.85
C THR A 103 -1.77 -1.30 23.52
N ILE A 104 -2.17 -2.56 23.37
CA ILE A 104 -2.79 -3.10 22.15
C ILE A 104 -4.18 -3.62 22.51
N ARG A 105 -5.21 -3.12 21.83
CA ARG A 105 -6.58 -3.65 21.98
C ARG A 105 -6.79 -4.82 21.03
N GLY A 106 -6.40 -6.02 21.46
CA GLY A 106 -6.45 -7.23 20.64
C GLY A 106 -7.83 -7.86 20.45
N ALA A 107 -8.89 -7.36 21.12
CA ALA A 107 -10.21 -7.97 21.08
C ALA A 107 -10.99 -7.69 19.78
N THR A 108 -10.71 -6.58 19.10
CA THR A 108 -11.45 -6.12 17.91
C THR A 108 -10.50 -5.42 16.95
N SER A 109 -10.67 -5.65 15.64
CA SER A 109 -10.00 -4.88 14.61
C SER A 109 -10.67 -3.50 14.42
N ILE A 110 -9.87 -2.46 14.24
CA ILE A 110 -10.35 -1.10 13.92
C ILE A 110 -10.49 -0.85 12.42
N ALA A 111 -9.78 -1.64 11.61
CA ALA A 111 -9.77 -1.55 10.16
C ALA A 111 -9.31 -2.88 9.55
N LYS A 112 -9.50 -3.03 8.24
CA LYS A 112 -9.05 -4.22 7.49
C LYS A 112 -8.41 -3.82 6.17
N THR A 113 -7.15 -4.16 5.95
CA THR A 113 -6.44 -3.91 4.68
C THR A 113 -6.68 -5.05 3.66
N ASP A 114 -6.32 -4.83 2.40
CA ASP A 114 -6.29 -5.88 1.38
C ASP A 114 -5.13 -6.88 1.64
N ASP A 115 -5.22 -8.09 1.08
CA ASP A 115 -4.11 -9.08 1.12
C ASP A 115 -2.87 -8.53 0.41
N ASN A 116 -3.08 -7.64 -0.57
CA ASN A 116 -2.07 -6.93 -1.33
C ASN A 116 -2.01 -5.45 -0.94
N PHE A 117 -2.06 -5.18 0.38
CA PHE A 117 -1.93 -3.83 0.92
C PHE A 117 -0.65 -3.14 0.42
N ILE A 118 0.47 -3.86 0.40
CA ILE A 118 1.72 -3.37 -0.20
C ILE A 118 1.61 -3.43 -1.73
N CYS A 119 1.76 -2.26 -2.34
CA CYS A 119 1.76 -2.06 -3.78
C CYS A 119 2.97 -1.20 -4.18
N ALA A 120 3.39 -1.29 -5.43
CA ALA A 120 4.36 -0.39 -6.03
C ALA A 120 3.88 0.08 -7.39
N THR A 121 4.40 1.19 -7.90
CA THR A 121 4.06 1.67 -9.24
C THR A 121 5.15 1.35 -10.26
N LEU A 122 4.77 1.38 -11.53
CA LEU A 122 5.68 1.45 -12.67
C LEU A 122 5.24 2.63 -13.55
N ASP A 123 6.20 3.44 -13.96
CA ASP A 123 5.93 4.73 -14.62
C ASP A 123 6.30 4.73 -16.11
N TRP A 124 5.79 5.72 -16.82
CA TRP A 124 6.02 6.01 -18.22
C TRP A 124 7.26 6.90 -18.47
N TRP A 125 7.74 7.64 -17.46
CA TRP A 125 8.83 8.62 -17.61
C TRP A 125 10.04 8.10 -18.39
N PRO A 126 10.45 8.76 -19.49
CA PRO A 126 11.64 8.39 -20.24
C PRO A 126 12.93 8.81 -19.51
N SER A 127 14.07 8.29 -19.97
CA SER A 127 15.41 8.64 -19.45
C SER A 127 15.73 10.13 -19.49
N THR A 128 15.03 10.88 -20.34
CA THR A 128 15.18 12.31 -20.55
C THR A 128 14.34 13.17 -19.58
N LYS A 129 13.52 12.54 -18.71
CA LYS A 129 12.87 13.21 -17.57
C LYS A 129 13.93 13.59 -16.55
N CYS A 130 14.12 14.90 -16.38
CA CYS A 130 15.07 15.46 -15.45
C CYS A 130 14.39 16.46 -14.53
N ASP A 131 14.70 16.39 -13.25
CA ASP A 131 14.32 17.35 -12.22
C ASP A 131 15.61 17.95 -11.64
N TYR A 132 15.66 19.27 -11.53
CA TYR A 132 16.76 19.97 -10.85
C TYR A 132 18.16 19.64 -11.40
N GLY A 133 18.27 19.38 -12.70
CA GLY A 133 19.53 19.03 -13.36
C GLY A 133 19.94 17.55 -13.24
N HIS A 134 19.07 16.69 -12.72
CA HIS A 134 19.30 15.26 -12.58
C HIS A 134 18.19 14.45 -13.25
N CYS A 135 18.54 13.33 -13.88
CA CYS A 135 17.59 12.49 -14.63
C CYS A 135 17.50 11.08 -14.00
N PRO A 136 16.76 10.91 -12.89
CA PRO A 136 16.82 9.70 -12.04
C PRO A 136 16.03 8.51 -12.60
N TRP A 137 15.49 8.63 -13.81
CA TRP A 137 14.63 7.61 -14.44
C TRP A 137 15.40 6.61 -15.30
N SER A 138 16.50 7.02 -15.97
CA SER A 138 17.27 6.09 -16.84
C SER A 138 16.32 5.26 -17.75
N ASN A 139 16.57 3.97 -17.95
CA ASN A 139 15.70 3.07 -18.71
C ASN A 139 14.57 2.43 -17.88
N SER A 140 14.10 3.06 -16.79
CA SER A 140 13.09 2.46 -15.90
C SER A 140 11.64 2.56 -16.41
N SER A 141 11.39 3.36 -17.45
CA SER A 141 10.08 3.46 -18.11
C SER A 141 9.53 2.08 -18.44
N ILE A 142 8.22 1.85 -18.31
CA ILE A 142 7.61 0.59 -18.77
C ILE A 142 7.85 0.31 -20.26
N LEU A 143 8.19 1.32 -21.06
CA LEU A 143 8.54 1.14 -22.47
C LEU A 143 9.92 0.49 -22.68
N HIS A 144 10.85 0.67 -21.73
CA HIS A 144 12.27 0.34 -21.90
C HIS A 144 12.89 -0.51 -20.79
N LEU A 145 12.19 -0.68 -19.65
CA LEU A 145 12.64 -1.47 -18.52
C LEU A 145 13.14 -2.85 -18.96
N ASP A 146 14.31 -3.25 -18.47
CA ASP A 146 14.88 -4.58 -18.71
C ASP A 146 14.06 -5.63 -17.96
N LEU A 147 13.21 -6.35 -18.70
CA LEU A 147 12.30 -7.36 -18.16
C LEU A 147 12.97 -8.73 -18.00
N ASP A 148 14.17 -8.92 -18.56
CA ASP A 148 14.95 -10.16 -18.42
C ASP A 148 15.89 -10.11 -17.22
N ASN A 149 15.93 -8.98 -16.51
CA ASN A 149 16.76 -8.79 -15.33
C ASN A 149 16.39 -9.76 -14.20
N LYS A 150 17.33 -10.64 -13.83
CA LYS A 150 17.11 -11.67 -12.80
C LYS A 150 16.78 -11.11 -11.42
N ILE A 151 17.24 -9.91 -11.08
CA ILE A 151 16.93 -9.28 -9.80
C ILE A 151 15.46 -8.84 -9.81
N LEU A 152 14.99 -8.19 -10.89
CA LEU A 152 13.58 -7.79 -11.06
C LEU A 152 12.61 -8.98 -10.84
N HIS A 153 12.91 -10.13 -11.43
CA HIS A 153 12.11 -11.35 -11.23
C HIS A 153 12.08 -11.82 -9.78
N LYS A 154 13.23 -11.81 -9.10
CA LYS A 154 13.35 -12.26 -7.70
C LYS A 154 12.64 -11.32 -6.75
N VAL A 155 12.73 -10.01 -6.96
CA VAL A 155 12.12 -9.02 -6.08
C VAL A 155 10.60 -9.05 -6.16
N LEU A 156 10.04 -9.19 -7.37
CA LEU A 156 8.59 -9.34 -7.53
C LEU A 156 8.08 -10.62 -6.87
N LYS A 157 8.77 -11.75 -7.07
CA LYS A 157 8.41 -13.04 -6.46
C LYS A 157 8.50 -13.05 -4.93
N ALA A 158 9.30 -12.17 -4.33
CA ALA A 158 9.51 -12.17 -2.88
C ALA A 158 8.24 -11.83 -2.07
N PHE A 159 7.29 -11.13 -2.68
CA PHE A 159 5.98 -10.76 -2.12
C PHE A 159 4.88 -11.79 -2.42
N ASN A 160 5.19 -12.84 -3.18
CA ASN A 160 4.25 -13.80 -3.81
C ASN A 160 3.31 -13.18 -4.85
N ASN A 161 2.61 -12.10 -4.53
CA ASN A 161 1.60 -11.49 -5.42
C ASN A 161 1.51 -9.96 -5.28
N ILE A 162 2.64 -9.25 -5.27
CA ILE A 162 2.66 -7.78 -5.21
C ILE A 162 1.76 -7.14 -6.27
N ARG A 163 1.05 -6.08 -5.89
CA ARG A 163 0.30 -5.26 -6.84
C ARG A 163 1.23 -4.23 -7.49
N LEU A 164 1.18 -4.16 -8.83
CA LEU A 164 1.85 -3.15 -9.62
C LEU A 164 0.82 -2.22 -10.28
N ARG A 165 0.85 -0.93 -9.93
CA ARG A 165 0.04 0.11 -10.58
C ARG A 165 0.86 0.74 -11.69
N ILE A 166 0.44 0.52 -12.94
CA ILE A 166 1.08 1.08 -14.13
C ILE A 166 0.39 2.39 -14.45
N GLY A 167 1.09 3.51 -14.32
CA GLY A 167 0.49 4.83 -14.45
C GLY A 167 1.51 5.96 -14.32
N GLY A 168 1.09 7.08 -13.74
CA GLY A 168 1.90 8.29 -13.60
C GLY A 168 1.55 9.35 -14.64
N SER A 169 2.19 10.51 -14.56
CA SER A 169 1.75 11.73 -15.25
C SER A 169 1.61 11.58 -16.77
N LEU A 170 2.48 10.80 -17.43
CA LEU A 170 2.41 10.64 -18.89
C LEU A 170 1.33 9.66 -19.37
N GLN A 171 0.64 8.95 -18.47
CA GLN A 171 -0.44 8.01 -18.80
C GLN A 171 -1.50 8.63 -19.71
N ASP A 172 -1.86 9.89 -19.44
CA ASP A 172 -2.87 10.64 -20.19
C ASP A 172 -2.39 11.18 -21.55
N GLN A 173 -1.17 10.81 -21.96
CA GLN A 173 -0.59 11.06 -23.27
C GLN A 173 -0.18 9.76 -23.97
N VAL A 174 -0.54 8.60 -23.42
CA VAL A 174 -0.24 7.30 -24.03
C VAL A 174 -1.32 6.92 -25.03
N PHE A 175 -0.87 6.50 -26.20
CA PHE A 175 -1.66 5.80 -27.19
C PHE A 175 -1.40 4.29 -27.16
N TYR A 176 -2.44 3.47 -27.15
CA TYR A 176 -2.30 2.00 -27.25
C TYR A 176 -2.35 1.60 -28.72
N ASN A 177 -1.25 1.07 -29.28
CA ASN A 177 -1.19 0.71 -30.69
C ASN A 177 -1.85 -0.66 -30.93
N VAL A 178 -3.18 -0.67 -30.91
CA VAL A 178 -4.01 -1.88 -31.01
C VAL A 178 -5.37 -1.55 -31.62
N GLY A 179 -5.93 -2.54 -32.31
CA GLY A 179 -7.31 -2.52 -32.77
C GLY A 179 -7.54 -1.59 -33.96
N THR A 180 -8.63 -0.85 -33.92
CA THR A 180 -9.04 0.05 -35.03
C THR A 180 -8.21 1.34 -35.07
N THR A 181 -7.43 1.57 -34.03
CA THR A 181 -6.56 2.72 -33.85
C THR A 181 -5.09 2.35 -34.05
N GLU A 182 -4.75 1.44 -34.96
CA GLU A 182 -3.33 1.19 -35.25
C GLU A 182 -2.71 2.34 -36.06
N GLY A 183 -1.48 2.74 -35.71
CA GLY A 183 -0.83 3.89 -36.33
C GLY A 183 0.69 3.97 -36.09
N GLN A 184 1.29 5.12 -36.44
CA GLN A 184 2.70 5.35 -36.16
C GLN A 184 2.94 5.45 -34.65
N CYS A 185 3.54 4.40 -34.11
CA CYS A 185 3.88 4.34 -32.69
C CYS A 185 5.25 4.96 -32.44
N ARG A 186 5.31 6.02 -31.62
CA ARG A 186 6.53 6.74 -31.25
C ARG A 186 6.68 6.76 -29.72
N ASP A 187 7.92 6.78 -29.28
CA ASP A 187 8.23 6.91 -27.85
C ASP A 187 8.14 8.40 -27.46
N PHE A 188 7.97 8.67 -26.16
CA PHE A 188 7.94 10.03 -25.63
C PHE A 188 9.22 10.80 -25.97
N SER A 189 9.04 12.02 -26.43
CA SER A 189 10.11 12.98 -26.73
C SER A 189 9.81 14.34 -26.07
N LYS A 190 10.87 15.12 -25.80
CA LYS A 190 10.69 16.43 -25.18
C LYS A 190 9.96 17.37 -26.12
N SER A 191 8.93 18.03 -25.61
CA SER A 191 8.14 19.01 -26.34
C SER A 191 7.71 20.13 -25.39
N SER A 192 7.96 21.38 -25.75
CA SER A 192 7.55 22.54 -24.93
C SER A 192 6.03 22.74 -24.89
N GLU A 193 5.30 22.18 -25.85
CA GLU A 193 3.84 22.34 -25.96
C GLU A 193 3.06 21.15 -25.39
N GLY A 194 3.73 20.03 -25.11
CA GLY A 194 3.10 18.83 -24.58
C GLY A 194 2.96 18.84 -23.06
N LEU A 195 2.06 18.02 -22.50
CA LEU A 195 1.85 17.98 -21.06
C LEU A 195 3.12 17.48 -20.38
N PHE A 196 3.46 18.14 -19.27
CA PHE A 196 4.68 17.90 -18.52
C PHE A 196 5.98 18.04 -19.33
N GLY A 197 5.96 18.72 -20.48
CA GLY A 197 7.12 18.92 -21.33
C GLY A 197 7.44 17.75 -22.27
N PHE A 198 6.47 16.86 -22.53
CA PHE A 198 6.61 15.70 -23.42
C PHE A 198 5.45 15.60 -24.39
N ASP A 199 5.73 15.11 -25.60
CA ASP A 199 4.69 14.80 -26.59
C ASP A 199 3.91 13.51 -26.23
N ASN A 200 3.05 13.06 -27.15
CA ASN A 200 2.35 11.79 -26.99
C ASN A 200 3.29 10.61 -27.17
N GLY A 201 3.20 9.64 -26.26
CA GLY A 201 3.92 8.38 -26.34
C GLY A 201 3.00 7.25 -26.76
N CYS A 202 3.58 6.10 -27.07
CA CYS A 202 2.82 4.96 -27.57
C CYS A 202 3.29 3.62 -26.98
N LEU A 203 2.33 2.80 -26.55
CA LEU A 203 2.56 1.43 -26.11
C LEU A 203 2.34 0.46 -27.27
N ARG A 204 3.42 -0.17 -27.73
CA ARG A 204 3.37 -1.29 -28.68
C ARG A 204 2.89 -2.56 -27.98
N MET A 205 1.98 -3.30 -28.60
CA MET A 205 1.48 -4.55 -28.01
C MET A 205 2.55 -5.61 -27.82
N GLU A 206 3.58 -5.67 -28.69
CA GLU A 206 4.74 -6.55 -28.48
C GLU A 206 5.49 -6.27 -27.17
N ARG A 207 5.57 -4.99 -26.78
CA ARG A 207 6.16 -4.58 -25.49
C ARG A 207 5.24 -4.96 -24.35
N TRP A 208 3.93 -4.74 -24.52
CA TRP A 208 2.93 -5.14 -23.54
C TRP A 208 2.91 -6.65 -23.29
N ASP A 209 3.00 -7.47 -24.34
CA ASP A 209 3.07 -8.94 -24.24
C ASP A 209 4.25 -9.40 -23.37
N LYS A 210 5.41 -8.72 -23.48
CA LYS A 210 6.59 -9.00 -22.63
C LYS A 210 6.35 -8.62 -21.16
N LEU A 211 5.69 -7.48 -20.91
CA LEU A 211 5.30 -7.06 -19.56
C LEU A 211 4.31 -8.05 -18.95
N ALA A 212 3.25 -8.41 -19.69
CA ALA A 212 2.26 -9.39 -19.26
C ALA A 212 2.88 -10.76 -18.95
N LYS A 213 3.87 -11.20 -19.74
CA LYS A 213 4.66 -12.41 -19.47
C LYS A 213 5.41 -12.31 -18.14
N LEU A 214 6.13 -11.21 -17.87
CA LEU A 214 6.80 -10.99 -16.58
C LEU A 214 5.81 -11.03 -15.41
N PHE A 215 4.67 -10.37 -15.54
CA PHE A 215 3.66 -10.31 -14.48
C PHE A 215 3.10 -11.68 -14.16
N ASN A 216 2.78 -12.47 -15.19
CA ASN A 216 2.32 -13.85 -15.02
C ASN A 216 3.41 -14.75 -14.39
N GLU A 217 4.66 -14.65 -14.84
CA GLU A 217 5.78 -15.44 -14.32
C GLU A 217 6.14 -15.12 -12.87
N THR A 218 5.81 -13.91 -12.41
CA THR A 218 6.11 -13.43 -11.05
C THR A 218 4.90 -13.47 -10.12
N GLY A 219 3.69 -13.70 -10.63
CA GLY A 219 2.44 -13.66 -9.88
C GLY A 219 1.96 -12.25 -9.52
N ALA A 220 2.55 -11.21 -10.13
CA ALA A 220 2.20 -9.82 -9.86
C ALA A 220 0.76 -9.51 -10.30
N LYS A 221 0.02 -8.78 -9.47
CA LYS A 221 -1.33 -8.29 -9.79
C LYS A 221 -1.26 -6.92 -10.44
N ILE A 222 -2.01 -6.71 -11.51
CA ILE A 222 -1.90 -5.48 -12.30
C ILE A 222 -3.09 -4.56 -12.09
N THR A 223 -2.78 -3.31 -11.74
CA THR A 223 -3.67 -2.16 -11.89
C THR A 223 -3.15 -1.34 -13.06
N PHE A 224 -3.90 -1.24 -14.15
CA PHE A 224 -3.47 -0.49 -15.33
C PHE A 224 -4.22 0.84 -15.45
N GLY A 225 -3.48 1.94 -15.50
CA GLY A 225 -4.03 3.26 -15.71
C GLY A 225 -4.28 3.57 -17.18
N LEU A 226 -5.51 3.95 -17.50
CA LEU A 226 -6.01 4.28 -18.83
C LEU A 226 -5.86 5.78 -19.12
N ASN A 227 -5.64 6.14 -20.37
CA ASN A 227 -5.61 7.54 -20.81
C ASN A 227 -7.03 8.14 -20.80
N ALA A 228 -7.27 9.13 -19.95
CA ALA A 228 -8.56 9.80 -19.78
C ALA A 228 -8.74 11.08 -20.61
N LEU A 229 -7.69 11.53 -21.33
CA LEU A 229 -7.73 12.75 -22.13
C LEU A 229 -8.01 12.50 -23.62
N VAL A 230 -8.05 11.24 -24.08
CA VAL A 230 -8.39 10.90 -25.47
C VAL A 230 -9.76 11.49 -25.85
N GLY A 231 -9.78 12.27 -26.95
CA GLY A 231 -11.00 12.88 -27.50
C GLY A 231 -11.36 14.25 -26.92
N ARG A 232 -10.67 14.71 -25.87
CA ARG A 232 -10.95 16.00 -25.23
C ARG A 232 -10.18 17.15 -25.87
N VAL A 233 -10.64 18.36 -25.58
CA VAL A 233 -9.99 19.61 -26.00
C VAL A 233 -9.59 20.41 -24.76
N LYS A 234 -8.32 20.84 -24.72
CA LYS A 234 -7.82 21.77 -23.70
C LYS A 234 -8.39 23.16 -23.96
N ILE A 235 -8.95 23.79 -22.93
CA ILE A 235 -9.37 25.18 -23.00
C ILE A 235 -8.14 26.09 -23.06
N LYS A 236 -8.14 27.05 -24.00
CA LYS A 236 -7.02 27.96 -24.16
C LYS A 236 -6.85 28.82 -22.91
N GLY A 237 -5.67 28.75 -22.27
CA GLY A 237 -5.34 29.54 -21.08
C GLY A 237 -5.79 28.95 -19.75
N ASP A 238 -6.31 27.72 -19.75
CA ASP A 238 -6.63 26.94 -18.54
C ASP A 238 -6.05 25.51 -18.72
N ASP A 239 -5.84 24.79 -17.63
CA ASP A 239 -5.51 23.36 -17.63
C ASP A 239 -6.76 22.47 -17.73
N LEU A 240 -7.95 23.07 -17.83
CA LEU A 240 -9.21 22.37 -18.04
C LEU A 240 -9.30 21.70 -19.42
N PHE A 241 -9.62 20.41 -19.42
CA PHE A 241 -10.03 19.64 -20.59
C PHE A 241 -11.53 19.42 -20.58
N VAL A 242 -12.18 19.73 -21.70
CA VAL A 242 -13.63 19.59 -21.89
C VAL A 242 -13.96 18.61 -23.01
N GLY A 243 -15.23 18.18 -23.06
CA GLY A 243 -15.72 17.16 -23.98
C GLY A 243 -15.72 15.77 -23.35
N ASP A 244 -16.45 14.86 -24.00
CA ASP A 244 -16.58 13.48 -23.53
C ASP A 244 -15.30 12.68 -23.78
N TRP A 245 -15.00 11.75 -22.87
CA TRP A 245 -13.89 10.82 -23.06
C TRP A 245 -14.20 9.85 -24.21
N ASN A 246 -13.31 9.77 -25.19
CA ASN A 246 -13.38 8.75 -26.24
C ASN A 246 -12.75 7.44 -25.74
N SER A 247 -13.60 6.49 -25.38
CA SER A 247 -13.20 5.21 -24.79
C SER A 247 -12.66 4.17 -25.78
N GLN A 248 -12.74 4.40 -27.09
CA GLN A 248 -12.47 3.35 -28.09
C GLN A 248 -11.06 2.75 -27.97
N ASN A 249 -10.02 3.58 -27.84
CA ASN A 249 -8.64 3.08 -27.74
C ASN A 249 -8.42 2.27 -26.45
N ALA A 250 -9.01 2.70 -25.32
CA ALA A 250 -8.99 1.95 -24.08
C ALA A 250 -9.77 0.63 -24.19
N GLN A 251 -10.93 0.63 -24.85
CA GLN A 251 -11.73 -0.56 -25.10
C GLN A 251 -10.97 -1.58 -25.94
N ASP A 252 -10.30 -1.16 -27.03
CA ASP A 252 -9.49 -2.02 -27.88
C ASP A 252 -8.34 -2.66 -27.06
N PHE A 253 -7.70 -1.89 -26.16
CA PHE A 253 -6.67 -2.41 -25.25
C PHE A 253 -7.21 -3.39 -24.21
N ILE A 254 -8.36 -3.10 -23.58
CA ILE A 254 -8.99 -4.00 -22.61
C ILE A 254 -9.41 -5.31 -23.30
N GLN A 255 -9.98 -5.21 -24.51
CA GLN A 255 -10.35 -6.37 -25.31
C GLN A 255 -9.13 -7.20 -25.72
N TYR A 256 -8.01 -6.55 -26.06
CA TYR A 256 -6.75 -7.24 -26.33
C TYR A 256 -6.29 -8.09 -25.14
N ASN A 257 -6.32 -7.52 -23.94
CA ASN A 257 -5.98 -8.25 -22.71
C ASN A 257 -6.90 -9.45 -22.48
N LEU A 258 -8.21 -9.27 -22.65
CA LEU A 258 -9.20 -10.34 -22.53
C LEU A 258 -8.91 -11.48 -23.52
N LEU A 259 -8.70 -11.16 -24.81
CA LEU A 259 -8.44 -12.15 -25.86
C LEU A 259 -7.12 -12.89 -25.67
N LYS A 260 -6.10 -12.21 -25.14
CA LYS A 260 -4.81 -12.81 -24.80
C LYS A 260 -4.84 -13.64 -23.51
N GLY A 261 -5.92 -13.55 -22.73
CA GLY A 261 -6.02 -14.19 -21.42
C GLY A 261 -5.10 -13.55 -20.36
N TYR A 262 -4.75 -12.28 -20.53
CA TYR A 262 -3.95 -11.54 -19.55
C TYR A 262 -4.80 -11.14 -18.36
N ASN A 263 -4.34 -11.51 -17.17
CA ASN A 263 -5.07 -11.25 -15.94
C ASN A 263 -4.77 -9.84 -15.41
N ILE A 264 -5.65 -8.90 -15.71
CA ILE A 264 -5.62 -7.54 -15.16
C ILE A 264 -6.61 -7.47 -13.99
N ASP A 265 -6.13 -7.13 -12.80
CA ASP A 265 -6.96 -7.11 -11.58
C ASP A 265 -7.87 -5.86 -11.57
N SER A 266 -7.39 -4.75 -12.11
CA SER A 266 -8.12 -3.49 -12.12
C SER A 266 -7.64 -2.51 -13.19
N TYR A 267 -8.54 -1.61 -13.58
CA TYR A 267 -8.25 -0.45 -14.43
C TYR A 267 -8.54 0.84 -13.67
N GLU A 268 -7.64 1.82 -13.77
CA GLU A 268 -7.81 3.18 -13.27
C GLU A 268 -7.96 4.14 -14.45
N LEU A 269 -8.73 5.22 -14.34
CA LEU A 269 -8.94 6.17 -15.45
C LEU A 269 -8.22 7.50 -15.20
N GLY A 270 -7.18 7.77 -15.97
CA GLY A 270 -6.39 9.01 -15.87
C GLY A 270 -5.51 9.11 -14.62
N ASN A 271 -4.73 10.18 -14.56
CA ASN A 271 -3.79 10.46 -13.48
C ASN A 271 -3.80 11.95 -13.11
N GLU A 272 -4.14 12.27 -11.87
CA GLU A 272 -4.08 13.62 -11.28
C GLU A 272 -4.91 14.68 -12.02
N LEU A 273 -6.06 14.26 -12.56
CA LEU A 273 -7.01 15.13 -13.26
C LEU A 273 -8.09 15.73 -12.34
N CYS A 274 -8.13 15.34 -11.07
CA CYS A 274 -9.11 15.80 -10.09
C CYS A 274 -8.71 17.11 -9.40
N GLY A 275 -9.69 17.77 -8.79
CA GLY A 275 -9.49 19.04 -8.08
C GLY A 275 -8.92 20.12 -9.01
N SER A 276 -7.82 20.75 -8.60
CA SER A 276 -7.11 21.74 -9.42
C SER A 276 -6.33 21.12 -10.59
N GLY A 277 -6.11 19.81 -10.59
CA GLY A 277 -5.15 19.14 -11.47
C GLY A 277 -3.69 19.53 -11.21
N VAL A 278 -2.78 18.92 -11.97
CA VAL A 278 -1.33 19.24 -11.95
C VAL A 278 -0.87 19.92 -13.24
N SER A 279 -1.23 19.37 -14.40
CA SER A 279 -1.02 20.02 -15.72
C SER A 279 -2.23 19.86 -16.65
N ALA A 280 -3.24 19.13 -16.18
CA ALA A 280 -4.53 18.92 -16.80
C ALA A 280 -5.55 18.67 -15.68
N ARG A 281 -6.79 19.10 -15.88
CA ARG A 281 -7.92 18.82 -14.99
C ARG A 281 -9.19 18.52 -15.76
N VAL A 282 -10.07 17.72 -15.15
CA VAL A 282 -11.42 17.42 -15.63
C VAL A 282 -12.40 17.66 -14.49
N GLU A 283 -13.51 18.32 -14.80
CA GLU A 283 -14.56 18.60 -13.81
C GLU A 283 -15.17 17.30 -13.27
N ALA A 284 -15.46 17.25 -11.96
CA ALA A 284 -15.91 16.05 -11.26
C ALA A 284 -17.14 15.40 -11.92
N LYS A 285 -18.11 16.22 -12.36
CA LYS A 285 -19.33 15.75 -13.03
C LYS A 285 -19.05 15.08 -14.37
N GLN A 286 -18.11 15.64 -15.14
CA GLN A 286 -17.74 15.04 -16.42
C GLN A 286 -16.97 13.74 -16.17
N TYR A 287 -15.97 13.77 -15.28
CA TYR A 287 -15.19 12.59 -14.92
C TYR A 287 -16.08 11.44 -14.40
N ALA A 288 -17.13 11.76 -13.61
CA ALA A 288 -18.14 10.78 -13.18
C ALA A 288 -18.86 10.09 -14.35
N LYS A 289 -19.26 10.84 -15.38
CA LYS A 289 -19.85 10.27 -16.61
C LYS A 289 -18.87 9.35 -17.33
N ASP A 290 -17.60 9.75 -17.40
CA ASP A 290 -16.56 8.95 -18.07
C ASP A 290 -16.30 7.63 -17.31
N MET A 291 -16.38 7.65 -15.98
CA MET A 291 -16.31 6.44 -15.15
C MET A 291 -17.51 5.52 -15.33
N ILE A 292 -18.72 6.07 -15.54
CA ILE A 292 -19.92 5.29 -15.91
C ILE A 292 -19.67 4.60 -17.26
N THR A 293 -19.15 5.32 -18.25
CA THR A 293 -18.79 4.76 -19.56
C THR A 293 -17.77 3.63 -19.42
N LEU A 294 -16.70 3.82 -18.64
CA LEU A 294 -15.72 2.76 -18.38
C LEU A 294 -16.37 1.53 -17.73
N LYS A 295 -17.25 1.72 -16.73
CA LYS A 295 -17.96 0.59 -16.10
C LYS A 295 -18.85 -0.15 -17.08
N GLN A 296 -19.48 0.54 -18.03
CA GLN A 296 -20.27 -0.08 -19.09
C GLN A 296 -19.40 -0.91 -20.04
N VAL A 297 -18.25 -0.38 -20.48
CA VAL A 297 -17.26 -1.13 -21.27
C VAL A 297 -16.84 -2.40 -20.53
N MET A 298 -16.51 -2.30 -19.24
CA MET A 298 -16.13 -3.45 -18.41
C MET A 298 -17.25 -4.49 -18.29
N LYS A 299 -18.51 -4.07 -18.15
CA LYS A 299 -19.66 -4.99 -18.13
C LYS A 299 -19.88 -5.69 -19.47
N GLY A 300 -19.66 -4.99 -20.59
CA GLY A 300 -19.79 -5.53 -21.93
C GLY A 300 -18.72 -6.57 -22.26
N LEU A 301 -17.46 -6.28 -21.93
CA LEU A 301 -16.33 -7.18 -22.19
C LEU A 301 -16.24 -8.33 -21.18
N TYR A 302 -16.57 -8.09 -19.91
CA TYR A 302 -16.54 -9.08 -18.82
C TYR A 302 -17.95 -9.25 -18.22
N PRO A 303 -18.81 -10.10 -18.81
CA PRO A 303 -20.18 -10.27 -18.33
C PRO A 303 -20.24 -10.93 -16.95
N ASP A 304 -19.31 -11.85 -16.61
CA ASP A 304 -19.22 -12.46 -15.28
C ASP A 304 -18.60 -11.48 -14.27
N PRO A 305 -19.35 -11.04 -13.23
CA PRO A 305 -18.81 -10.17 -12.19
C PRO A 305 -17.63 -10.77 -11.41
N LYS A 306 -17.47 -12.10 -11.36
CA LYS A 306 -16.39 -12.76 -10.60
C LYS A 306 -15.02 -12.61 -11.25
N THR A 307 -14.99 -12.51 -12.57
CA THR A 307 -13.76 -12.37 -13.37
C THR A 307 -13.58 -10.96 -13.90
N ARG A 308 -14.52 -10.05 -13.61
CA ARG A 308 -14.48 -8.66 -14.08
C ARG A 308 -13.42 -7.86 -13.30
N PRO A 309 -12.45 -7.23 -13.98
CA PRO A 309 -11.51 -6.32 -13.33
C PRO A 309 -12.23 -5.15 -12.64
N LYS A 310 -11.69 -4.70 -11.51
CA LYS A 310 -12.22 -3.54 -10.78
C LYS A 310 -11.99 -2.23 -11.54
N VAL A 311 -12.84 -1.25 -11.33
CA VAL A 311 -12.74 0.11 -11.86
C VAL A 311 -12.36 1.07 -10.73
N LEU A 312 -11.25 1.77 -10.88
CA LEU A 312 -10.63 2.63 -9.86
C LEU A 312 -10.53 4.09 -10.34
N GLY A 313 -10.50 5.03 -9.40
CA GLY A 313 -10.27 6.44 -9.67
C GLY A 313 -10.51 7.32 -8.44
N PRO A 314 -10.17 8.62 -8.46
CA PRO A 314 -9.68 9.35 -9.63
C PRO A 314 -8.16 9.35 -9.83
N GLY A 315 -7.38 8.72 -8.94
CA GLY A 315 -5.92 8.68 -9.07
C GLY A 315 -5.27 10.07 -8.98
N GLY A 316 -5.64 10.87 -7.98
CA GLY A 316 -5.04 12.20 -7.76
C GLY A 316 -5.20 12.72 -6.33
N PHE A 317 -4.91 14.00 -6.11
CA PHE A 317 -4.94 14.58 -4.75
C PHE A 317 -6.38 14.82 -4.27
N TYR A 318 -6.61 14.53 -2.99
CA TYR A 318 -7.93 14.69 -2.38
C TYR A 318 -8.38 16.16 -2.36
N ASP A 319 -9.53 16.41 -2.95
CA ASP A 319 -10.29 17.65 -2.87
C ASP A 319 -11.73 17.29 -2.45
N GLU A 320 -12.21 17.86 -1.34
CA GLU A 320 -13.46 17.41 -0.72
C GLU A 320 -14.67 17.62 -1.65
N GLU A 321 -14.80 18.79 -2.28
CA GLU A 321 -15.93 19.10 -3.15
C GLU A 321 -15.91 18.23 -4.41
N TRP A 322 -14.74 18.08 -5.02
CA TRP A 322 -14.55 17.29 -6.22
C TRP A 322 -14.84 15.81 -5.95
N PHE A 323 -14.28 15.22 -4.89
CA PHE A 323 -14.47 13.80 -4.56
C PHE A 323 -15.91 13.48 -4.17
N ASN A 324 -16.55 14.37 -3.39
CA ASN A 324 -17.96 14.20 -3.02
C ASN A 324 -18.86 14.27 -4.25
N THR A 325 -18.66 15.26 -5.12
CA THR A 325 -19.40 15.40 -6.38
C THR A 325 -19.19 14.18 -7.29
N PHE A 326 -17.94 13.73 -7.42
CA PHE A 326 -17.59 12.56 -8.22
C PHE A 326 -18.32 11.30 -7.76
N LEU A 327 -18.31 10.99 -6.47
CA LEU A 327 -18.99 9.81 -5.92
C LEU A 327 -20.51 9.89 -6.08
N GLN A 328 -21.09 11.07 -5.84
CA GLN A 328 -22.53 11.29 -6.00
C GLN A 328 -23.00 11.13 -7.45
N GLU A 329 -22.27 11.72 -8.40
CA GLU A 329 -22.65 11.76 -9.81
C GLU A 329 -22.32 10.44 -10.53
N SER A 330 -21.27 9.72 -10.10
CA SER A 330 -20.96 8.39 -10.66
C SER A 330 -21.93 7.32 -10.14
N GLY A 331 -22.34 7.43 -8.87
CA GLY A 331 -23.36 6.59 -8.28
C GLY A 331 -22.90 5.17 -7.93
N PRO A 332 -23.84 4.35 -7.42
CA PRO A 332 -23.52 3.09 -6.77
C PRO A 332 -22.87 2.06 -7.70
N TYR A 333 -21.82 1.41 -7.20
CA TYR A 333 -21.10 0.30 -7.83
C TYR A 333 -20.42 0.63 -9.17
N VAL A 334 -20.24 1.92 -9.49
CA VAL A 334 -19.42 2.33 -10.64
C VAL A 334 -17.94 2.24 -10.29
N VAL A 335 -17.53 2.93 -9.23
CA VAL A 335 -16.16 2.96 -8.72
C VAL A 335 -16.00 1.90 -7.63
N ASP A 336 -15.16 0.89 -7.85
CA ASP A 336 -14.90 -0.19 -6.91
C ASP A 336 -13.83 0.19 -5.85
N GLY A 337 -12.94 1.13 -6.19
CA GLY A 337 -11.94 1.69 -5.27
C GLY A 337 -11.68 3.17 -5.56
N LEU A 338 -11.80 3.98 -4.51
CA LEU A 338 -11.54 5.42 -4.52
C LEU A 338 -10.04 5.66 -4.28
N THR A 339 -9.31 5.99 -5.33
CA THR A 339 -7.85 6.16 -5.31
C THR A 339 -7.46 7.61 -5.13
N HIS A 340 -6.51 7.87 -4.23
CA HIS A 340 -5.88 9.19 -4.06
C HIS A 340 -4.35 9.08 -3.95
N HIS A 341 -3.66 10.19 -4.18
CA HIS A 341 -2.20 10.29 -4.18
C HIS A 341 -1.69 11.06 -2.98
N ILE A 342 -0.47 10.75 -2.54
CA ILE A 342 0.20 11.47 -1.45
C ILE A 342 1.68 11.78 -1.75
N TYR A 343 2.05 13.03 -1.53
CA TYR A 343 3.44 13.51 -1.55
C TYR A 343 3.61 14.56 -0.45
N ASN A 344 3.61 14.09 0.79
CA ASN A 344 3.47 14.93 1.97
C ASN A 344 4.80 15.39 2.60
N LEU A 345 5.95 15.18 1.95
CA LEU A 345 7.26 15.68 2.42
C LEU A 345 7.71 16.98 1.73
N GLY A 346 7.16 17.29 0.55
CA GLY A 346 7.53 18.44 -0.27
C GLY A 346 8.25 18.06 -1.57
N ALA A 347 8.95 19.01 -2.17
CA ALA A 347 9.68 18.80 -3.43
C ALA A 347 10.98 18.02 -3.22
N GLY A 348 11.39 17.20 -4.20
CA GLY A 348 12.67 16.47 -4.17
C GLY A 348 13.93 17.34 -4.05
N VAL A 349 13.84 18.64 -4.37
CA VAL A 349 14.97 19.60 -4.21
C VAL A 349 15.06 20.20 -2.80
N ASP A 350 14.05 19.98 -1.96
CA ASP A 350 13.98 20.62 -0.66
C ASP A 350 15.06 20.06 0.28
N LYS A 351 15.91 20.97 0.79
CA LYS A 351 17.02 20.60 1.68
C LYS A 351 16.53 20.14 3.06
N GLU A 352 15.30 20.48 3.42
CA GLU A 352 14.69 20.12 4.71
C GLU A 352 14.02 18.75 4.70
N LEU A 353 14.06 18.00 3.58
CA LEU A 353 13.48 16.65 3.50
C LEU A 353 13.99 15.73 4.61
N ILE A 354 15.30 15.74 4.88
CA ILE A 354 15.90 14.91 5.92
C ILE A 354 15.40 15.25 7.34
N ASN A 355 14.97 16.49 7.56
CA ASN A 355 14.40 16.91 8.84
C ASN A 355 12.92 16.50 8.92
N ARG A 356 12.15 16.72 7.85
CA ARG A 356 10.72 16.38 7.78
C ARG A 356 10.44 14.89 7.87
N VAL A 357 11.28 14.05 7.26
CA VAL A 357 11.13 12.59 7.27
C VAL A 357 11.24 11.98 8.68
N GLN A 358 11.83 12.73 9.63
CA GLN A 358 12.01 12.31 11.02
C GLN A 358 11.13 13.09 12.01
N ASP A 359 10.37 14.10 11.54
CA ASP A 359 9.52 14.92 12.40
C ASP A 359 8.13 14.29 12.54
N PRO A 360 7.78 13.72 13.70
CA PRO A 360 6.50 13.04 13.90
C PRO A 360 5.31 13.99 13.80
N TYR A 361 5.48 15.29 14.10
CA TYR A 361 4.40 16.27 14.01
C TYR A 361 4.10 16.60 12.55
N TYR A 362 5.16 16.75 11.74
CA TYR A 362 5.03 16.95 10.31
C TYR A 362 4.40 15.72 9.63
N LEU A 363 4.90 14.52 9.92
CA LEU A 363 4.37 13.26 9.38
C LEU A 363 2.89 13.04 9.74
N SER A 364 2.41 13.55 10.88
CA SER A 364 1.03 13.36 11.32
C SER A 364 0.02 14.27 10.61
N GLN A 365 0.46 15.30 9.86
CA GLN A 365 -0.45 16.24 9.21
C GLN A 365 -1.35 15.57 8.15
N ILE A 366 -0.83 14.55 7.45
CA ILE A 366 -1.56 13.81 6.41
C ILE A 366 -2.71 12.94 6.96
N ALA A 367 -2.74 12.68 8.27
CA ALA A 367 -3.78 11.88 8.91
C ALA A 367 -5.19 12.41 8.63
N GLN A 368 -5.33 13.73 8.52
CA GLN A 368 -6.61 14.37 8.22
C GLN A 368 -7.09 14.01 6.81
N THR A 369 -6.21 14.00 5.81
CA THR A 369 -6.54 13.56 4.44
C THR A 369 -7.01 12.11 4.41
N TYR A 370 -6.29 11.18 5.08
CA TYR A 370 -6.75 9.79 5.15
C TYR A 370 -8.13 9.66 5.80
N LYS A 371 -8.35 10.41 6.88
CA LYS A 371 -9.64 10.43 7.58
C LYS A 371 -10.76 10.94 6.66
N ASP A 372 -10.51 11.99 5.90
CA ASP A 372 -11.53 12.61 5.07
C ASP A 372 -11.85 11.79 3.82
N VAL A 373 -10.85 11.15 3.19
CA VAL A 373 -11.09 10.14 2.14
C VAL A 373 -11.96 9.00 2.68
N ALA A 374 -11.64 8.47 3.86
CA ALA A 374 -12.43 7.40 4.48
C ALA A 374 -13.89 7.84 4.74
N LYS A 375 -14.10 9.06 5.25
CA LYS A 375 -15.45 9.61 5.42
C LYS A 375 -16.19 9.82 4.10
N ALA A 376 -15.50 10.26 3.05
CA ALA A 376 -16.10 10.43 1.73
C ALA A 376 -16.62 9.09 1.19
N VAL A 377 -15.83 8.02 1.35
CA VAL A 377 -16.26 6.65 1.07
C VAL A 377 -17.48 6.27 1.92
N ASP A 378 -17.40 6.41 3.24
CA ASP A 378 -18.51 6.02 4.14
C ASP A 378 -19.83 6.74 3.82
N ARG A 379 -19.76 8.02 3.43
CA ARG A 379 -20.93 8.87 3.22
C ARG A 379 -21.48 8.83 1.80
N PHE A 380 -20.61 8.83 0.79
CA PHE A 380 -20.99 9.02 -0.61
C PHE A 380 -20.70 7.81 -1.49
N GLY A 381 -19.88 6.85 -1.03
CA GLY A 381 -19.55 5.66 -1.79
C GLY A 381 -19.35 4.40 -0.94
N PRO A 382 -20.31 3.98 -0.09
CA PRO A 382 -20.15 2.84 0.83
C PRO A 382 -19.94 1.48 0.12
N TRP A 383 -20.09 1.42 -1.20
CA TRP A 383 -19.73 0.28 -2.04
C TRP A 383 -18.25 0.25 -2.47
N SER A 384 -17.56 1.38 -2.34
CA SER A 384 -16.16 1.58 -2.73
C SER A 384 -15.25 1.44 -1.51
N GLN A 385 -13.95 1.57 -1.74
CA GLN A 385 -12.92 1.44 -0.71
C GLN A 385 -11.81 2.46 -0.93
N ALA A 386 -11.27 3.05 0.13
CA ALA A 386 -10.18 4.04 0.05
C ALA A 386 -8.83 3.38 -0.25
N TRP A 387 -8.12 3.87 -1.25
CA TRP A 387 -6.83 3.34 -1.72
C TRP A 387 -5.84 4.50 -1.89
N VAL A 388 -4.60 4.32 -1.44
CA VAL A 388 -3.49 5.19 -1.87
C VAL A 388 -2.93 4.59 -3.16
N GLY A 389 -3.28 5.18 -4.30
CA GLY A 389 -2.93 4.70 -5.64
C GLY A 389 -1.51 5.05 -6.08
N GLU A 390 -0.91 6.07 -5.45
CA GLU A 390 0.46 6.52 -5.69
C GLU A 390 0.99 7.29 -4.47
N SER A 391 2.25 7.05 -4.09
CA SER A 391 2.87 7.71 -2.94
C SER A 391 4.39 7.71 -3.01
N GLY A 392 5.05 8.86 -2.94
CA GLY A 392 6.53 8.92 -3.03
C GLY A 392 7.21 9.76 -1.95
N GLY A 393 6.43 10.30 -1.01
CA GLY A 393 6.90 11.17 0.06
C GLY A 393 7.24 12.55 -0.49
N ALA A 394 8.32 12.63 -1.27
CA ALA A 394 8.73 13.83 -1.99
C ALA A 394 8.37 13.74 -3.49
N TYR A 395 7.66 14.75 -4.01
CA TYR A 395 7.32 14.83 -5.43
C TYR A 395 8.53 15.27 -6.29
N ASN A 396 8.39 15.28 -7.61
CA ASN A 396 9.47 15.54 -8.57
C ASN A 396 10.64 14.55 -8.42
N SER A 397 10.31 13.26 -8.52
CA SER A 397 11.24 12.14 -8.54
C SER A 397 11.98 11.86 -7.22
N GLY A 398 11.50 12.37 -6.09
CA GLY A 398 12.07 12.10 -4.77
C GLY A 398 13.36 12.89 -4.47
N GLY A 399 13.68 12.97 -3.18
CA GLY A 399 14.85 13.68 -2.67
C GLY A 399 16.14 12.91 -2.93
N LYS A 400 17.08 13.54 -3.64
CA LYS A 400 18.44 12.99 -3.77
C LYS A 400 19.07 12.93 -2.37
N ASP A 401 19.72 11.82 -2.05
CA ASP A 401 20.39 11.56 -0.76
C ASP A 401 19.44 11.40 0.45
N VAL A 402 18.13 11.35 0.22
CA VAL A 402 17.11 11.10 1.27
C VAL A 402 16.22 9.93 0.88
N SER A 403 15.54 10.01 -0.26
CA SER A 403 14.43 9.11 -0.61
C SER A 403 14.85 7.69 -1.02
N ASP A 404 16.14 7.46 -1.30
CA ASP A 404 16.74 6.15 -1.56
C ASP A 404 17.50 5.59 -0.35
N THR A 405 17.44 6.27 0.80
CA THR A 405 18.22 5.93 1.99
C THR A 405 17.37 5.28 3.08
N PHE A 406 18.01 4.80 4.15
CA PHE A 406 17.31 4.26 5.31
C PHE A 406 16.42 5.30 6.01
N ALA A 407 16.74 6.59 5.89
CA ALA A 407 15.97 7.65 6.53
C ALA A 407 14.54 7.74 5.96
N ASP A 408 14.34 7.46 4.67
CA ASP A 408 13.00 7.46 4.04
C ASP A 408 12.07 6.41 4.65
N GLY A 409 12.64 5.31 5.17
CA GLY A 409 11.90 4.25 5.84
C GLY A 409 11.14 4.72 7.07
N PHE A 410 11.55 5.82 7.73
CA PHE A 410 10.78 6.44 8.81
C PHE A 410 9.46 7.01 8.31
N TRP A 411 9.46 7.66 7.15
CA TRP A 411 8.23 8.11 6.50
C TRP A 411 7.45 6.91 5.96
N TYR A 412 8.07 6.06 5.15
CA TYR A 412 7.34 5.03 4.41
C TYR A 412 6.61 4.04 5.32
N LEU A 413 7.30 3.48 6.31
CA LEU A 413 6.67 2.55 7.26
C LEU A 413 5.65 3.25 8.17
N ASP A 414 5.86 4.53 8.47
CA ASP A 414 4.88 5.31 9.22
C ASP A 414 3.60 5.55 8.42
N GLN A 415 3.72 5.85 7.12
CA GLN A 415 2.57 6.03 6.25
C GLN A 415 1.78 4.73 6.08
N LEU A 416 2.45 3.59 5.89
CA LEU A 416 1.80 2.27 5.88
C LEU A 416 1.04 2.00 7.19
N GLY A 417 1.68 2.29 8.33
CA GLY A 417 1.08 2.24 9.66
C GLY A 417 -0.19 3.08 9.76
N MET A 418 -0.04 4.38 9.54
CA MET A 418 -1.09 5.38 9.70
C MET A 418 -2.28 5.13 8.77
N THR A 419 -2.04 4.97 7.47
CA THR A 419 -3.09 4.81 6.47
C THR A 419 -3.95 3.57 6.72
N SER A 420 -3.35 2.48 7.24
CA SER A 420 -4.07 1.26 7.59
C SER A 420 -5.12 1.50 8.69
N THR A 421 -4.84 2.39 9.65
CA THR A 421 -5.77 2.72 10.73
C THR A 421 -6.99 3.52 10.25
N PHE A 422 -6.87 4.17 9.08
CA PHE A 422 -7.96 4.86 8.38
C PHE A 422 -8.62 3.98 7.32
N ASN A 423 -8.54 2.66 7.48
CA ASN A 423 -9.27 1.67 6.67
C ASN A 423 -8.97 1.69 5.17
N HIS A 424 -7.81 2.23 4.78
CA HIS A 424 -7.32 2.14 3.41
C HIS A 424 -6.91 0.70 3.07
N LYS A 425 -7.19 0.28 1.85
CA LYS A 425 -7.02 -1.13 1.44
C LYS A 425 -5.71 -1.41 0.74
N VAL A 426 -5.15 -0.42 0.05
CA VAL A 426 -3.94 -0.54 -0.76
C VAL A 426 -3.11 0.72 -0.59
N PHE A 427 -1.79 0.55 -0.59
CA PHE A 427 -0.82 1.62 -0.56
C PHE A 427 0.28 1.37 -1.59
N CYS A 428 0.25 2.13 -2.69
CA CYS A 428 1.20 1.99 -3.80
C CYS A 428 2.37 2.97 -3.68
N ARG A 429 3.58 2.43 -3.47
CA ARG A 429 4.82 3.21 -3.48
C ARG A 429 5.22 3.59 -4.91
N GLN A 430 5.29 4.88 -5.16
CA GLN A 430 6.01 5.47 -6.27
C GLN A 430 7.52 5.45 -5.94
N ALA A 431 8.34 4.67 -6.63
CA ALA A 431 8.02 3.65 -7.63
C ALA A 431 8.75 2.34 -7.32
N LEU A 432 8.40 1.24 -8.00
CA LEU A 432 9.22 0.03 -7.94
C LEU A 432 10.65 0.32 -8.41
N ILE A 433 10.79 1.01 -9.54
CA ILE A 433 12.08 1.39 -10.13
C ILE A 433 11.93 2.72 -10.89
N GLY A 434 12.93 3.59 -10.81
CA GLY A 434 12.91 4.94 -11.39
C GLY A 434 12.58 6.03 -10.37
N GLY A 435 13.29 7.16 -10.46
CA GLY A 435 13.26 8.20 -9.43
C GLY A 435 14.15 7.86 -8.23
N ASN A 436 14.46 8.86 -7.41
CA ASN A 436 15.23 8.70 -6.17
C ASN A 436 14.43 8.01 -5.07
N TYR A 437 13.09 8.00 -5.14
CA TYR A 437 12.22 7.31 -4.18
C TYR A 437 12.05 5.80 -4.46
N ALA A 438 12.74 5.26 -5.46
CA ALA A 438 12.47 3.93 -5.97
C ALA A 438 12.79 2.84 -4.94
N LEU A 439 11.99 1.77 -4.92
CA LEU A 439 12.29 0.58 -4.12
C LEU A 439 13.55 -0.14 -4.63
N LEU A 440 13.87 -0.02 -5.92
CA LEU A 440 15.06 -0.59 -6.54
C LEU A 440 15.95 0.53 -7.07
N ASN A 441 17.26 0.36 -6.94
CA ASN A 441 18.22 1.22 -7.60
C ASN A 441 18.02 1.17 -9.13
N THR A 442 17.88 2.34 -9.76
CA THR A 442 17.46 2.48 -11.16
C THR A 442 18.36 1.77 -12.17
N THR A 443 19.67 1.63 -11.89
CA THR A 443 20.62 1.04 -12.84
C THR A 443 20.97 -0.40 -12.48
N THR A 444 21.15 -0.69 -11.20
CA THR A 444 21.65 -2.01 -10.75
C THR A 444 20.53 -2.97 -10.36
N PHE A 445 19.30 -2.48 -10.21
CA PHE A 445 18.13 -3.22 -9.69
C PHE A 445 18.30 -3.70 -8.24
N ILE A 446 19.41 -3.38 -7.58
CA ILE A 446 19.65 -3.75 -6.18
C ILE A 446 18.60 -3.04 -5.33
N PRO A 447 17.91 -3.75 -4.42
CA PRO A 447 16.89 -3.13 -3.59
C PRO A 447 17.46 -2.04 -2.67
N ASN A 448 16.79 -0.88 -2.66
CA ASN A 448 17.00 0.20 -1.70
C ASN A 448 16.38 -0.17 -0.33
N PRO A 449 16.73 0.53 0.77
CA PRO A 449 16.28 0.20 2.12
C PRO A 449 14.76 0.00 2.26
N ASP A 450 13.96 0.84 1.62
CA ASP A 450 12.50 0.80 1.69
C ASP A 450 11.88 -0.46 1.10
N TYR A 451 12.55 -1.12 0.16
CA TYR A 451 12.13 -2.42 -0.33
C TYR A 451 12.10 -3.47 0.79
N TYR A 452 13.13 -3.48 1.63
CA TYR A 452 13.20 -4.41 2.75
C TYR A 452 12.13 -4.10 3.81
N GLY A 453 11.84 -2.81 4.03
CA GLY A 453 10.71 -2.39 4.86
C GLY A 453 9.37 -2.90 4.35
N ALA A 454 9.09 -2.71 3.06
CA ALA A 454 7.90 -3.22 2.40
C ALA A 454 7.79 -4.75 2.47
N LEU A 455 8.89 -5.46 2.19
CA LEU A 455 8.91 -6.93 2.22
C LEU A 455 8.71 -7.48 3.64
N LEU A 456 9.27 -6.81 4.65
CA LEU A 456 9.09 -7.20 6.05
C LEU A 456 7.66 -6.96 6.51
N TRP A 457 7.04 -5.83 6.11
CA TRP A 457 5.62 -5.58 6.31
C TRP A 457 4.78 -6.69 5.68
N ASP A 458 4.99 -6.97 4.40
CA ASP A 458 4.24 -7.98 3.66
C ASP A 458 4.32 -9.37 4.31
N ARG A 459 5.46 -9.72 4.92
CA ARG A 459 5.64 -11.04 5.55
C ARG A 459 5.05 -11.15 6.95
N LEU A 460 4.91 -10.03 7.67
CA LEU A 460 4.59 -10.06 9.10
C LEU A 460 3.21 -9.48 9.42
N MET A 461 2.87 -8.33 8.84
CA MET A 461 1.65 -7.58 9.15
C MET A 461 0.48 -8.18 8.37
N GLY A 462 -0.47 -8.78 9.08
CA GLY A 462 -1.71 -9.30 8.50
C GLY A 462 -2.76 -8.21 8.32
N ASN A 463 -3.93 -8.58 7.79
CA ASN A 463 -4.88 -7.59 7.30
C ASN A 463 -5.71 -6.90 8.39
N ASN A 464 -5.82 -7.51 9.57
CA ASN A 464 -6.66 -6.99 10.65
C ASN A 464 -5.86 -5.98 11.48
N VAL A 465 -6.21 -4.71 11.37
CA VAL A 465 -5.54 -3.59 12.05
C VAL A 465 -6.07 -3.47 13.47
N LEU A 466 -5.19 -3.30 14.45
CA LEU A 466 -5.53 -3.20 15.87
C LEU A 466 -5.26 -1.80 16.42
N ALA A 467 -6.08 -1.37 17.39
CA ALA A 467 -5.82 -0.11 18.07
C ALA A 467 -4.57 -0.22 18.96
N THR A 468 -3.63 0.69 18.76
CA THR A 468 -2.34 0.75 19.46
C THR A 468 -2.15 2.13 20.07
N THR A 469 -1.74 2.18 21.33
CA THR A 469 -1.37 3.43 22.01
C THR A 469 -0.09 3.22 22.83
N HIS A 470 0.62 4.30 23.15
CA HIS A 470 1.76 4.25 24.07
C HIS A 470 1.84 5.52 24.92
N ASN A 471 2.58 5.44 26.03
CA ASN A 471 2.89 6.58 26.90
C ASN A 471 4.28 7.20 26.66
N GLY A 472 5.00 6.75 25.63
CA GLY A 472 6.32 7.25 25.26
C GLY A 472 6.31 8.53 24.42
N SER A 473 7.52 9.00 24.05
CA SER A 473 7.75 10.15 23.18
C SER A 473 7.02 10.05 21.82
N PRO A 474 6.58 11.16 21.21
CA PRO A 474 5.98 11.17 19.86
C PRO A 474 6.94 10.72 18.75
N TYR A 475 8.25 10.70 19.02
CA TYR A 475 9.27 10.13 18.13
C TYR A 475 9.32 8.59 18.17
N LEU A 476 8.55 7.97 19.06
CA LEU A 476 8.17 6.57 19.01
C LEU A 476 6.79 6.50 18.36
N ARG A 477 6.64 5.70 17.29
CA ARG A 477 5.36 5.49 16.60
C ARG A 477 5.13 3.99 16.50
N ALA A 478 3.94 3.55 16.92
CA ALA A 478 3.65 2.13 17.07
C ALA A 478 2.33 1.76 16.39
N TYR A 479 2.38 0.72 15.57
CA TYR A 479 1.23 0.16 14.87
C TYR A 479 1.18 -1.33 15.10
N SER A 480 -0.02 -1.90 15.25
CA SER A 480 -0.17 -3.34 15.43
C SER A 480 -1.28 -3.92 14.60
N HIS A 481 -1.02 -5.11 14.08
CA HIS A 481 -1.93 -5.90 13.28
C HIS A 481 -1.96 -7.32 13.84
N CYS A 482 -3.03 -8.08 13.54
CA CYS A 482 -2.92 -9.53 13.62
C CYS A 482 -1.78 -9.99 12.71
N SER A 483 -1.00 -10.98 13.15
CA SER A 483 0.07 -11.55 12.33
C SER A 483 -0.49 -12.16 11.06
N LYS A 484 0.22 -12.00 9.94
CA LYS A 484 -0.09 -12.72 8.71
C LYS A 484 0.06 -14.21 8.99
N THR A 485 -1.05 -14.95 8.93
CA THR A 485 -1.00 -16.41 9.04
C THR A 485 -0.23 -16.94 7.85
N GLN A 486 0.97 -17.47 8.08
CA GLN A 486 1.60 -18.35 7.10
C GLN A 486 0.66 -19.54 6.94
N ILE A 487 -0.05 -19.61 5.81
CA ILE A 487 -0.50 -20.90 5.32
C ILE A 487 0.79 -21.68 5.14
N GLN A 488 1.05 -22.64 6.03
CA GLN A 488 2.03 -23.68 5.76
C GLN A 488 1.53 -24.36 4.49
N VAL A 489 2.19 -24.06 3.37
CA VAL A 489 2.02 -24.80 2.12
C VAL A 489 2.80 -26.10 2.26
#